data_AF-A0A060CGJ4-F1
#
_entry.id   AF-A0A060CGJ4-F1
#
_cell.length_a   1.000
_cell.length_b   1.000
_cell.length_c   1.000
_cell.angle_alpha   90.00
_cell.angle_beta   90.00
_cell.angle_gamma   90.00
#
_symmetry.space_group_name_H-M   'P 1'
#
loop_
_entity.id
_entity.type
_entity.pdbx_description
1 polymer ?
#
loop_
_entity_poly.entity_id
_entity_poly.type
_entity_poly.pdbx_seq_one_letter_code
_entity_poly.pdbx_strand_id
1 'polypeptide(L)'
;DPQALSEEKEAEFRRRLPRPYPATPGVADLLARAKAEGWKRAVVTNAPRLNAHAMLEAIGLDAYFDVIVIGEECPRGKPDPYPYQEAMRQLGVTPNRAIAFEDSPSGTRSARSSGAFTVGIRSSPERSCASAGRRTADH
;
A
#
# COMPACT_ATOMS: atom_id res chain seq x y z
N ASP A 1 11.40 -25.77 -12.66
CA ASP A 1 10.29 -24.89 -13.07
C ASP A 1 10.36 -23.61 -12.26
N PRO A 2 10.63 -22.45 -12.88
CA PRO A 2 10.73 -21.17 -12.20
C PRO A 2 9.46 -20.76 -11.44
N GLN A 3 8.28 -21.17 -11.92
CA GLN A 3 7.01 -20.81 -11.30
C GLN A 3 6.81 -21.59 -9.99
N ALA A 4 7.03 -22.91 -10.03
CA ALA A 4 6.99 -23.75 -8.83
C ALA A 4 7.95 -23.25 -7.72
N LEU A 5 9.16 -22.81 -8.09
CA LEU A 5 10.12 -22.25 -7.13
C LEU A 5 9.63 -20.94 -6.50
N SER A 6 8.99 -20.07 -7.29
CA SER A 6 8.38 -18.84 -6.79
C SER A 6 7.27 -19.17 -5.78
N GLU A 7 6.37 -20.09 -6.13
CA GLU A 7 5.27 -20.51 -5.26
C GLU A 7 5.75 -21.10 -3.94
N GLU A 8 6.82 -21.92 -3.97
CA GLU A 8 7.44 -22.48 -2.78
C GLU A 8 8.04 -21.39 -1.87
N LYS A 9 8.75 -20.42 -2.45
CA LYS A 9 9.28 -19.25 -1.73
C LYS A 9 8.16 -18.48 -1.04
N GLU A 10 7.06 -18.21 -1.74
CA GLU A 10 5.94 -17.46 -1.15
C GLU A 10 5.22 -18.28 -0.06
N ALA A 11 5.12 -19.60 -0.22
CA ALA A 11 4.61 -20.48 0.83
C ALA A 11 5.51 -20.47 2.08
N GLU A 12 6.82 -20.48 1.90
CA GLU A 12 7.77 -20.43 3.00
C GLU A 12 7.76 -19.08 3.72
N PHE A 13 7.62 -17.97 2.99
CA PHE A 13 7.37 -16.66 3.58
C PHE A 13 6.16 -16.70 4.52
N ARG A 14 5.02 -17.24 4.07
CA ARG A 14 3.81 -17.36 4.89
C ARG A 14 3.99 -18.29 6.10
N ARG A 15 4.78 -19.36 5.97
CA ARG A 15 5.09 -20.26 7.09
C ARG A 15 5.95 -19.60 8.16
N ARG A 16 6.90 -18.75 7.75
CA ARG A 16 7.87 -18.10 8.65
C ARG A 16 7.40 -16.75 9.21
N LEU A 17 6.34 -16.18 8.66
CA LEU A 17 5.80 -14.90 9.10
C LEU A 17 5.32 -15.01 10.57
N PRO A 18 5.96 -14.31 11.53
CA PRO A 18 5.52 -14.37 12.92
C PRO A 18 4.16 -13.69 13.09
N ARG A 19 3.38 -14.18 14.05
CA ARG A 19 2.06 -13.64 14.39
C ARG A 19 2.00 -13.46 15.91
N PRO A 20 1.90 -12.21 16.43
CA PRO A 20 1.82 -10.96 15.68
C PRO A 20 3.15 -10.56 15.03
N TYR A 21 3.07 -9.82 13.92
CA TYR A 21 4.19 -9.08 13.32
C TYR A 21 4.06 -7.59 13.71
N PRO A 22 5.15 -6.89 14.06
CA PRO A 22 5.05 -5.49 14.44
C PRO A 22 4.63 -4.61 13.25
N ALA A 23 3.53 -3.89 13.41
CA ALA A 23 3.09 -2.89 12.44
C ALA A 23 4.02 -1.66 12.43
N THR A 24 4.06 -0.93 11.31
CA THR A 24 4.77 0.35 11.22
C THR A 24 4.24 1.33 12.27
N PRO A 25 5.12 1.98 13.08
CA PRO A 25 4.68 2.92 14.11
C PRO A 25 3.72 3.99 13.56
N GLY A 26 2.61 4.22 14.26
CA GLY A 26 1.58 5.20 13.89
C GLY A 26 0.56 4.74 12.84
N VAL A 27 0.75 3.59 12.17
CA VAL A 27 -0.22 3.11 11.16
C VAL A 27 -1.56 2.76 11.80
N ALA A 28 -1.55 2.15 12.99
CA ALA A 28 -2.77 1.77 13.71
C ALA A 28 -3.58 3.01 14.11
N ASP A 29 -2.92 4.05 14.63
CA ASP A 29 -3.56 5.31 15.02
C ASP A 29 -4.15 6.04 13.80
N LEU A 30 -3.40 6.07 12.69
CA LEU A 30 -3.88 6.65 11.43
C LEU A 30 -5.13 5.92 10.92
N LEU A 31 -5.12 4.59 10.91
CA LEU A 31 -6.24 3.79 10.43
C LEU A 31 -7.46 3.86 11.36
N ALA A 32 -7.25 3.95 12.68
CA ALA A 32 -8.32 4.18 13.65
C ALA A 32 -8.97 5.55 13.45
N ARG A 33 -8.17 6.60 13.26
CA ARG A 33 -8.67 7.94 12.93
C ARG A 33 -9.42 7.98 11.60
N ALA A 34 -8.84 7.38 10.56
CA ALA A 34 -9.47 7.27 9.25
C ALA A 34 -10.84 6.57 9.35
N LYS A 35 -10.95 5.50 10.16
CA LYS A 35 -12.22 4.83 10.44
C LYS A 35 -13.22 5.75 11.14
N ALA A 36 -12.79 6.46 12.18
CA ALA A 36 -13.65 7.38 12.94
C ALA A 36 -14.17 8.56 12.09
N GLU A 37 -13.35 9.04 11.16
CA GLU A 37 -13.72 10.11 10.21
C GLU A 37 -14.43 9.60 8.94
N GLY A 38 -14.69 8.29 8.83
CA GLY A 38 -15.40 7.70 7.69
C GLY A 38 -14.60 7.65 6.39
N TRP A 39 -13.27 7.74 6.46
CA TRP A 39 -12.39 7.66 5.29
C TRP A 39 -12.35 6.24 4.73
N LYS A 40 -12.41 6.15 3.40
CA LYS A 40 -12.21 4.91 2.66
C LYS A 40 -10.72 4.54 2.64
N ARG A 41 -10.40 3.27 2.81
CA ARG A 41 -9.01 2.78 2.93
C ARG A 41 -8.78 1.62 1.98
N ALA A 42 -7.65 1.65 1.28
CA ALA A 42 -7.22 0.55 0.41
C ALA A 42 -5.76 0.18 0.66
N VAL A 43 -5.43 -1.07 0.36
CA VAL A 43 -4.04 -1.53 0.16
C VAL A 43 -3.80 -1.72 -1.32
N VAL A 44 -2.66 -1.22 -1.79
CA VAL A 44 -2.17 -1.47 -3.15
C VAL A 44 -0.79 -2.09 -3.04
N THR A 45 -0.59 -3.31 -3.55
CA THR A 45 0.68 -4.05 -3.37
C THR A 45 1.04 -4.87 -4.61
N ASN A 46 2.33 -5.10 -4.83
CA ASN A 46 2.81 -6.10 -5.81
C ASN A 46 2.99 -7.49 -5.16
N ALA A 47 2.75 -7.64 -3.85
CA ALA A 47 2.79 -8.94 -3.21
C ALA A 47 1.61 -9.81 -3.72
N PRO A 48 1.81 -11.14 -3.87
CA PRO A 48 0.72 -12.05 -4.17
C PRO A 48 -0.40 -11.96 -3.14
N ARG A 49 -1.64 -12.20 -3.57
CA ARG A 49 -2.84 -12.06 -2.73
C ARG A 49 -2.72 -12.77 -1.38
N LEU A 50 -2.28 -14.03 -1.38
CA LEU A 50 -2.12 -14.81 -0.15
C LEU A 50 -1.13 -14.18 0.84
N ASN A 51 -0.07 -13.53 0.33
CA ASN A 51 0.90 -12.85 1.17
C ASN A 51 0.38 -11.53 1.70
N ALA A 52 -0.37 -10.78 0.88
CA ALA A 52 -1.00 -9.53 1.29
C ALA A 52 -1.95 -9.78 2.46
N HIS A 53 -2.83 -10.78 2.36
CA HIS A 53 -3.72 -11.17 3.46
C HIS A 53 -2.95 -11.68 4.68
N ALA A 54 -1.99 -12.60 4.49
CA ALA A 54 -1.21 -13.13 5.61
C ALA A 54 -0.47 -12.03 6.40
N MET A 55 0.08 -11.03 5.69
CA MET A 55 0.73 -9.88 6.33
C MET A 55 -0.27 -8.99 7.07
N LEU A 56 -1.42 -8.66 6.45
CA LEU A 56 -2.46 -7.86 7.08
C LEU A 56 -3.01 -8.51 8.35
N GLU A 57 -3.23 -9.83 8.33
CA GLU A 57 -3.62 -10.61 9.51
C GLU A 57 -2.52 -10.59 10.58
N ALA A 58 -1.25 -10.79 10.17
CA ALA A 58 -0.13 -10.83 11.11
C ALA A 58 0.07 -9.50 11.85
N ILE A 59 -0.19 -8.37 11.19
CA ILE A 59 -0.13 -7.03 11.81
C ILE A 59 -1.46 -6.58 12.43
N GLY A 60 -2.53 -7.40 12.32
CA GLY A 60 -3.85 -7.12 12.89
C GLY A 60 -4.62 -5.99 12.21
N LEU A 61 -4.44 -5.77 10.91
CA LEU A 61 -5.03 -4.66 10.15
C LEU A 61 -5.94 -5.09 8.99
N ASP A 62 -6.20 -6.38 8.82
CA ASP A 62 -7.07 -6.94 7.78
C ASP A 62 -8.45 -6.27 7.74
N ALA A 63 -9.07 -6.07 8.90
CA ALA A 63 -10.41 -5.47 9.03
C ALA A 63 -10.47 -3.94 8.80
N TYR A 64 -9.33 -3.28 8.54
CA TYR A 64 -9.29 -1.82 8.35
C TYR A 64 -9.42 -1.38 6.90
N PHE A 65 -9.25 -2.28 5.93
CA PHE A 65 -9.23 -1.93 4.52
C PHE A 65 -10.50 -2.35 3.80
N ASP A 66 -11.08 -1.42 3.06
CA ASP A 66 -12.28 -1.63 2.26
C ASP A 66 -11.94 -2.33 0.92
N VAL A 67 -10.73 -2.12 0.41
CA VAL A 67 -10.25 -2.62 -0.89
C VAL A 67 -8.80 -3.10 -0.80
N ILE A 68 -8.48 -4.22 -1.45
CA ILE A 68 -7.11 -4.70 -1.62
C ILE A 68 -6.85 -4.96 -3.11
N VAL A 69 -6.01 -4.10 -3.71
CA VAL A 69 -5.58 -4.22 -5.11
C VAL A 69 -4.22 -4.90 -5.17
N ILE A 70 -4.17 -6.01 -5.92
CA ILE A 70 -2.96 -6.79 -6.17
C ILE A 70 -2.44 -6.44 -7.56
N GLY A 71 -1.20 -5.98 -7.62
CA GLY A 71 -0.57 -5.50 -8.84
C GLY A 71 -0.39 -6.57 -9.91
N GLU A 72 -0.19 -7.83 -9.50
CA GLU A 72 -0.10 -8.99 -10.42
C GLU A 72 -1.46 -9.37 -11.03
N GLU A 73 -2.57 -8.98 -10.39
CA GLU A 73 -3.93 -9.21 -10.91
C GLU A 73 -4.41 -8.03 -11.76
N CYS A 74 -3.62 -6.95 -11.84
CA CYS A 74 -3.90 -5.80 -12.67
C CYS A 74 -3.33 -6.02 -14.09
N PRO A 75 -3.92 -5.42 -15.14
CA PRO A 75 -3.33 -5.41 -16.48
C PRO A 75 -1.88 -4.88 -16.50
N ARG A 76 -1.56 -3.96 -15.58
CA ARG A 76 -0.22 -3.42 -15.35
C ARG A 76 0.01 -3.20 -13.85
N GLY A 77 1.08 -3.79 -13.32
CA GLY A 77 1.52 -3.59 -11.93
C GLY A 77 2.39 -2.35 -11.75
N LYS A 78 2.76 -2.02 -10.50
CA LYS A 78 3.67 -0.90 -10.20
C LYS A 78 4.99 -1.10 -10.95
N PRO A 79 5.57 -0.08 -11.61
CA PRO A 79 5.36 1.35 -11.39
C PRO A 79 4.25 2.01 -12.22
N ASP A 80 3.46 1.26 -13.00
CA ASP A 80 2.30 1.81 -13.70
C ASP A 80 1.27 2.36 -12.68
N PRO A 81 0.56 3.47 -12.94
CA PRO A 81 -0.42 4.03 -12.00
C PRO A 81 -1.71 3.23 -11.87
N TYR A 82 -1.96 2.27 -12.77
CA TYR A 82 -3.22 1.51 -12.83
C TYR A 82 -3.67 0.94 -11.48
N PRO A 83 -2.82 0.29 -10.66
CA PRO A 83 -3.27 -0.29 -9.39
C PRO A 83 -3.85 0.73 -8.42
N TYR A 84 -3.31 1.95 -8.40
CA TYR A 84 -3.84 3.05 -7.59
C TYR A 84 -5.13 3.63 -8.17
N GLN A 85 -5.20 3.79 -9.49
CA GLN A 85 -6.42 4.23 -10.17
C GLN A 85 -7.56 3.25 -9.94
N GLU A 86 -7.27 1.95 -9.99
CA GLU A 86 -8.22 0.89 -9.72
C GLU A 86 -8.70 0.91 -8.26
N ALA A 87 -7.79 1.10 -7.29
CA ALA A 87 -8.17 1.26 -5.89
C ALA A 87 -9.11 2.47 -5.70
N MET A 88 -8.77 3.62 -6.28
CA MET A 88 -9.60 4.83 -6.21
C MET A 88 -10.97 4.63 -6.88
N ARG A 89 -11.01 3.94 -8.02
CA ARG A 89 -12.25 3.58 -8.72
C ARG A 89 -13.14 2.70 -7.85
N GLN A 90 -12.61 1.65 -7.22
CA GLN A 90 -13.37 0.77 -6.34
C GLN A 90 -13.86 1.49 -5.06
N LEU A 91 -13.07 2.43 -4.55
CA LEU A 91 -13.47 3.27 -3.40
C LEU A 91 -14.43 4.41 -3.76
N GLY A 92 -14.64 4.69 -5.06
CA GLY A 92 -15.48 5.80 -5.52
C GLY A 92 -14.88 7.18 -5.20
N VAL A 93 -13.55 7.31 -5.20
CA VAL A 93 -12.85 8.57 -4.91
C VAL A 93 -12.02 9.07 -6.09
N THR A 94 -11.79 10.37 -6.15
CA THR A 94 -10.94 11.02 -7.15
C THR A 94 -9.49 11.17 -6.64
N PRO A 95 -8.49 11.25 -7.53
CA PRO A 95 -7.08 11.37 -7.12
C PRO A 95 -6.77 12.55 -6.18
N ASN A 96 -7.43 13.69 -6.39
CA ASN A 96 -7.29 14.88 -5.52
C ASN A 96 -7.89 14.72 -4.11
N ARG A 97 -8.61 13.61 -3.84
CA ARG A 97 -9.14 13.24 -2.52
C ARG A 97 -8.46 11.99 -1.94
N ALA A 98 -7.34 11.55 -2.51
CA ALA A 98 -6.60 10.39 -2.08
C ALA A 98 -5.19 10.75 -1.60
N ILE A 99 -4.77 10.13 -0.51
CA ILE A 99 -3.40 10.16 -0.01
C ILE A 99 -2.84 8.73 -0.07
N ALA A 100 -1.69 8.56 -0.70
CA ALA A 100 -0.97 7.29 -0.80
C ALA A 100 0.31 7.33 0.02
N PHE A 101 0.58 6.27 0.78
CA PHE A 101 1.81 6.10 1.56
C PHE A 101 2.65 4.98 0.94
N GLU A 102 3.90 5.27 0.59
CA GLU A 102 4.76 4.33 -0.14
C GLU A 102 6.20 4.37 0.37
N ASP A 103 6.86 3.22 0.43
CA ASP A 103 8.26 3.07 0.85
C ASP A 103 9.19 2.64 -0.29
N SER A 104 8.62 2.15 -1.39
CA SER A 104 9.38 1.68 -2.55
C SER A 104 9.47 2.75 -3.66
N PRO A 105 10.56 2.79 -4.44
CA PRO A 105 10.65 3.67 -5.61
C PRO A 105 9.60 3.36 -6.68
N SER A 106 9.28 2.08 -6.94
CA SER A 106 8.27 1.68 -7.92
C SER A 106 6.87 2.09 -7.48
N GLY A 107 6.54 1.88 -6.20
CA GLY A 107 5.27 2.28 -5.62
C GLY A 107 5.09 3.79 -5.53
N THR A 108 6.12 4.53 -5.09
CA THR A 108 6.11 6.00 -5.10
C THR A 108 5.87 6.55 -6.50
N ARG A 109 6.49 5.98 -7.54
CA ARG A 109 6.22 6.38 -8.94
C ARG A 109 4.79 6.08 -9.35
N SER A 110 4.30 4.86 -9.09
CA SER A 110 2.94 4.44 -9.40
C SER A 110 1.89 5.35 -8.74
N ALA A 111 2.01 5.59 -7.43
CA ALA A 111 1.12 6.45 -6.67
C ALA A 111 1.12 7.89 -7.20
N ARG A 112 2.29 8.48 -7.44
CA ARG A 112 2.40 9.85 -7.96
C ARG A 112 1.80 9.98 -9.36
N SER A 113 2.09 9.03 -10.25
CA SER A 113 1.55 9.01 -11.61
C SER A 113 0.05 8.76 -11.66
N SER A 114 -0.57 8.25 -10.59
CA SER A 114 -2.03 8.11 -10.48
C SER A 114 -2.76 9.43 -10.20
N GLY A 115 -2.01 10.48 -9.82
CA GLY A 115 -2.55 11.78 -9.42
C GLY A 115 -2.86 11.90 -7.93
N ALA A 116 -2.66 10.85 -7.14
CA ALA A 116 -2.84 10.88 -5.69
C ALA A 116 -1.74 11.70 -4.99
N PHE A 117 -2.07 12.37 -3.89
CA PHE A 117 -1.07 12.99 -3.03
C PHE A 117 -0.22 11.89 -2.39
N THR A 118 1.07 11.83 -2.72
CA THR A 118 1.93 10.71 -2.31
C THR A 118 2.92 11.13 -1.26
N VAL A 119 2.94 10.39 -0.15
CA VAL A 119 3.90 10.53 0.95
C VAL A 119 4.86 9.35 0.91
N GLY A 120 6.16 9.64 0.73
CA GLY A 120 7.22 8.65 0.80
C GLY A 120 7.60 8.35 2.25
N ILE A 121 7.57 7.08 2.66
CA ILE A 121 8.06 6.60 3.96
C ILE A 121 9.49 6.10 3.75
N ARG A 122 10.46 6.69 4.46
CA ARG A 122 11.83 6.15 4.45
C ARG A 122 11.91 5.01 5.46
N SER A 123 12.17 3.80 4.97
CA SER A 123 12.54 2.67 5.80
C SER A 123 14.01 2.78 6.23
N SER A 124 14.35 3.80 7.02
CA SER A 124 15.60 3.83 7.79
C SER A 124 15.30 4.22 9.24
N PRO A 125 16.00 3.65 10.24
CA PRO A 125 15.71 3.92 11.66
C PRO A 125 16.04 5.35 12.13
N GLU A 126 16.42 6.26 11.24
CA GLU A 126 16.86 7.60 11.61
C GLU A 126 15.86 8.67 11.17
N ARG A 127 15.03 9.05 12.15
CA ARG A 127 14.42 10.37 12.41
C ARG A 127 13.56 11.01 11.29
N SER A 128 12.30 11.24 11.66
CA SER A 128 11.40 12.33 11.22
C SER A 128 11.20 12.53 9.70
N CYS A 129 10.00 12.17 9.23
CA CYS A 129 9.52 12.57 7.92
C CYS A 129 9.18 14.07 7.90
N ALA A 130 10.11 14.89 7.41
CA ALA A 130 9.82 16.25 6.94
C ALA A 130 10.20 16.36 5.46
N SER A 131 9.23 16.15 4.57
CA SER A 131 9.16 16.79 3.25
C SER A 131 7.82 16.50 2.56
N ALA A 132 6.79 17.26 2.95
CA ALA A 132 5.61 17.44 2.11
C ALA A 132 6.00 18.36 0.94
N GLY A 133 6.37 17.76 -0.20
CA GLY A 133 6.66 18.52 -1.42
C GLY A 133 5.38 18.95 -2.11
N ARG A 134 4.88 20.15 -1.82
CA ARG A 134 3.97 20.88 -2.72
C ARG A 134 4.85 21.63 -3.71
N ARG A 135 4.75 21.35 -5.00
CA ARG A 135 5.11 22.33 -6.04
C ARG A 135 3.81 22.91 -6.58
N THR A 136 3.78 24.22 -6.52
CA THR A 136 2.73 25.15 -6.93
C THR A 136 2.45 25.06 -8.42
N ALA A 137 1.27 25.54 -8.80
CA ALA A 137 0.83 25.77 -10.17
C ALA A 137 1.90 26.52 -10.99
N ASP A 138 1.97 26.17 -12.27
CA ASP A 138 2.37 27.07 -13.34
C ASP A 138 1.33 26.90 -14.48
N HIS A 139 1.10 28.03 -15.16
CA HIS A 139 -0.02 28.44 -16.01
C HIS A 139 -0.65 27.42 -16.97
#